data_AF-A0A954MXY5-F1
#
_entry.id   AF-A0A954MXY5-F1
#
_cell.length_a   1.000
_cell.length_b   1.000
_cell.length_c   1.000
_cell.angle_alpha   90.00
_cell.angle_beta   90.00
_cell.angle_gamma   90.00
#
_symmetry.space_group_name_H-M   'P 1'
#
loop_
_entity.id
_entity.type
_entity.pdbx_description
1 polymer ?
#
loop_
_entity_poly.entity_id
_entity_poly.type
_entity_poly.pdbx_seq_one_letter_code
_entity_poly.pdbx_strand_id
1 'polypeptide(L)'
;LGDAARKCKPQLILLNAGFDAHRLDPIGSLGLETEDFGTLTKIVLDVAKSYCEGRMVSLLEGGYHLGALAESVEVHLKGIAG
;
A
#
# COMPACT_ATOMS: atom_id res chain seq x y z
N LEU A 1 8.56 -1.30 -8.86
CA LEU A 1 7.51 -0.44 -9.47
C LEU A 1 8.04 0.56 -10.51
N GLY A 2 9.20 1.21 -10.32
CA GLY A 2 9.72 2.24 -11.22
C GLY A 2 9.86 1.84 -12.70
N ASP A 3 10.38 0.65 -13.01
CA ASP A 3 10.50 0.17 -14.40
C ASP A 3 9.15 -0.02 -15.09
N ALA A 4 8.17 -0.58 -14.37
CA ALA A 4 6.82 -0.76 -14.89
C ALA A 4 6.15 0.60 -15.14
N ALA A 5 6.26 1.53 -14.19
CA ALA A 5 5.72 2.88 -14.32
C ALA A 5 6.35 3.67 -15.47
N ARG A 6 7.68 3.56 -15.68
CA ARG A 6 8.37 4.18 -16.82
C ARG A 6 7.84 3.69 -18.18
N LYS A 7 7.53 2.39 -18.29
CA LYS A 7 6.99 1.78 -19.52
C LYS A 7 5.52 2.13 -19.74
N CYS A 8 4.70 2.05 -18.69
CA CYS A 8 3.26 2.28 -18.76
C CYS A 8 2.89 3.77 -18.84
N LYS A 9 3.67 4.64 -18.17
CA LYS A 9 3.39 6.08 -18.02
C LYS A 9 1.96 6.32 -17.52
N PRO A 10 1.61 5.82 -16.32
CA PRO A 10 0.25 5.88 -15.82
C PRO A 10 -0.22 7.32 -15.65
N GLN A 11 -1.51 7.56 -15.87
CA GLN A 11 -2.15 8.83 -15.51
C GLN A 11 -2.84 8.77 -14.14
N LEU A 12 -2.99 7.58 -13.58
CA LEU A 12 -3.58 7.29 -12.27
C LEU A 12 -3.02 5.95 -11.77
N ILE A 13 -2.77 5.84 -10.47
CA ILE A 13 -2.52 4.55 -9.81
C ILE A 13 -3.77 4.10 -9.07
N LEU A 14 -4.21 2.87 -9.33
CA LEU A 14 -5.19 2.17 -8.50
C LEU A 14 -4.42 1.17 -7.63
N LEU A 15 -4.49 1.33 -6.31
CA LEU A 15 -3.84 0.46 -5.35
C LEU A 15 -4.88 -0.41 -4.66
N ASN A 16 -4.85 -1.69 -4.95
CA ASN A 16 -5.57 -2.70 -4.18
C ASN A 16 -4.77 -2.99 -2.91
N ALA A 17 -5.13 -2.31 -1.82
CA ALA A 17 -4.42 -2.33 -0.54
C ALA A 17 -4.96 -3.46 0.35
N GLY A 18 -4.34 -4.64 0.22
CA GLY A 18 -4.51 -5.76 1.14
C GLY A 18 -3.45 -5.75 2.25
N PHE A 19 -3.87 -6.15 3.45
CA PHE A 19 -3.03 -6.20 4.65
C PHE A 19 -2.89 -7.62 5.22
N ASP A 20 -3.31 -8.62 4.45
CA ASP A 20 -3.18 -10.04 4.81
C ASP A 20 -1.74 -10.56 4.79
N ALA A 21 -0.78 -9.80 4.24
CA ALA A 21 0.64 -10.09 4.36
C ALA A 21 1.21 -9.94 5.80
N HIS A 22 0.43 -9.35 6.72
CA HIS A 22 0.85 -9.12 8.11
C HIS A 22 1.11 -10.45 8.84
N ARG A 23 2.12 -10.52 9.71
CA ARG A 23 2.51 -11.76 10.43
C ARG A 23 1.43 -12.37 11.34
N LEU A 24 0.44 -11.55 11.73
CA LEU A 24 -0.70 -11.96 12.56
C LEU A 24 -1.91 -12.38 11.72
N ASP A 25 -1.88 -12.16 10.41
CA ASP A 25 -2.98 -12.54 9.55
C ASP A 25 -3.11 -14.08 9.49
N PRO A 26 -4.31 -14.65 9.64
CA PRO A 26 -4.50 -16.09 9.63
C PRO A 26 -4.45 -16.73 8.23
N ILE A 27 -4.52 -15.94 7.16
CA ILE A 27 -4.58 -16.41 5.78
C ILE A 27 -3.25 -16.16 5.06
N GLY A 28 -2.64 -14.99 5.23
CA GLY A 28 -1.34 -14.72 4.64
C GLY A 28 -0.17 -15.34 5.38
N SER A 29 1.02 -15.31 4.78
CA SER A 29 2.22 -15.96 5.33
C SER A 29 3.53 -15.26 4.93
N LEU A 30 3.47 -13.93 4.72
CA LEU A 30 4.63 -13.13 4.32
C LEU A 30 5.39 -12.53 5.51
N GLY A 31 4.78 -12.49 6.70
CA GLY A 31 5.47 -12.09 7.92
C GLY A 31 5.79 -10.60 8.03
N LEU A 32 5.05 -9.75 7.32
CA LEU A 32 5.23 -8.30 7.42
C LEU A 32 4.76 -7.78 8.79
N GLU A 33 5.39 -6.73 9.26
CA GLU A 33 4.94 -5.94 10.41
C GLU A 33 4.12 -4.74 9.94
N THR A 34 3.38 -4.11 10.86
CA THR A 34 2.58 -2.91 10.59
C THR A 34 3.40 -1.84 9.84
N GLU A 35 4.61 -1.53 10.28
CA GLU A 35 5.46 -0.47 9.71
C GLU A 35 5.86 -0.72 8.25
N ASP A 36 5.91 -1.99 7.82
CA ASP A 36 6.24 -2.35 6.44
C ASP A 36 5.18 -1.82 5.48
N PHE A 37 3.90 -1.82 5.87
CA PHE A 37 2.83 -1.26 5.04
C PHE A 37 2.99 0.25 4.83
N GLY A 38 3.50 0.98 5.82
CA GLY A 38 3.87 2.39 5.66
C GLY A 38 4.98 2.56 4.60
N THR A 39 6.00 1.69 4.64
CA THR A 39 7.09 1.69 3.65
C THR A 39 6.58 1.35 2.25
N LEU A 40 5.74 0.33 2.09
CA LEU A 40 5.13 -0.04 0.81
C LEU A 40 4.27 1.09 0.25
N THR A 41 3.50 1.77 1.10
CA THR A 41 2.68 2.94 0.71
C THR A 41 3.56 4.05 0.14
N LYS A 42 4.67 4.37 0.82
CA LYS A 42 5.60 5.40 0.36
C LYS A 42 6.18 5.07 -1.02
N ILE A 43 6.55 3.82 -1.26
CA ILE A 43 7.06 3.38 -2.57
C ILE A 43 6.03 3.64 -3.68
N VAL A 44 4.74 3.40 -3.44
CA VAL A 44 3.69 3.68 -4.43
C VAL A 44 3.47 5.18 -4.61
N LEU A 45 3.44 5.95 -3.52
CA LEU A 45 3.31 7.41 -3.56
C LEU A 45 4.45 8.08 -4.33
N ASP A 46 5.69 7.62 -4.16
CA ASP A 46 6.85 8.15 -4.88
C ASP A 46 6.74 7.89 -6.40
N VAL A 47 6.19 6.74 -6.80
CA VAL A 47 5.85 6.45 -8.19
C VAL A 47 4.71 7.35 -8.68
N ALA A 48 3.66 7.54 -7.88
CA ALA A 48 2.55 8.40 -8.25
C ALA A 48 3.01 9.85 -8.48
N LYS A 49 3.84 10.37 -7.57
CA LYS A 49 4.46 11.70 -7.69
C LYS A 49 5.29 11.83 -8.97
N SER A 50 6.06 10.79 -9.31
CA SER A 50 6.97 10.82 -10.47
C SER A 50 6.26 10.73 -11.82
N TYR A 51 5.12 10.02 -11.91
CA TYR A 51 4.53 9.67 -13.22
C TYR A 51 3.08 10.15 -13.43
N CYS A 52 2.31 10.40 -12.36
CA CYS A 52 0.90 10.75 -12.47
C CYS A 52 0.47 11.89 -11.53
N GLU A 53 1.39 12.83 -11.25
CA GLU A 53 1.12 14.04 -10.43
C GLU A 53 0.53 13.71 -9.05
N GLY A 54 0.94 12.58 -8.47
CA GLY A 54 0.45 12.12 -7.18
C GLY A 54 -0.97 11.52 -7.21
N ARG A 55 -1.60 11.38 -8.37
CA ARG A 55 -2.94 10.79 -8.49
C ARG A 55 -2.91 9.30 -8.15
N MET A 56 -3.50 8.96 -7.01
CA MET A 56 -3.65 7.59 -6.54
C MET A 56 -5.03 7.41 -5.89
N VAL A 57 -5.67 6.28 -6.15
CA VAL A 57 -6.85 5.81 -5.41
C VAL A 57 -6.47 4.49 -4.76
N SER A 58 -6.64 4.41 -3.44
CA SER A 58 -6.43 3.17 -2.68
C SER A 58 -7.78 2.53 -2.36
N LEU A 59 -7.88 1.21 -2.54
CA LEU A 59 -9.06 0.42 -2.25
C LEU A 59 -8.67 -0.67 -1.25
N LEU A 60 -9.39 -0.76 -0.13
CA LEU A 60 -9.17 -1.82 0.85
C LEU A 60 -9.56 -3.18 0.25
N GLU A 61 -8.69 -4.18 0.44
CA GLU A 61 -8.89 -5.57 0.03
C GLU A 61 -8.87 -6.51 1.24
N GLY A 62 -7.97 -7.50 1.25
CA GLY A 62 -7.81 -8.50 2.31
C GLY A 62 -7.14 -7.95 3.57
N GLY A 63 -7.16 -8.78 4.62
CA GLY A 63 -6.72 -8.44 5.97
C GLY A 63 -7.77 -8.95 6.95
N TYR A 64 -7.43 -10.02 7.66
CA TYR A 64 -8.38 -10.87 8.36
C TYR A 64 -8.09 -10.94 9.86
N HIS A 65 -6.93 -10.46 10.29
CA HIS A 65 -6.68 -10.14 11.69
C HIS A 65 -7.04 -8.68 11.99
N LEU A 66 -8.18 -8.45 12.64
CA LEU A 66 -8.78 -7.10 12.80
C LEU A 66 -7.87 -6.05 13.46
N GLY A 67 -7.09 -6.43 14.48
CA GLY A 67 -6.18 -5.51 15.17
C GLY A 67 -5.04 -5.04 14.24
N ALA A 68 -4.25 -6.00 13.76
CA ALA A 68 -3.24 -5.77 12.72
C ALA A 68 -3.76 -5.02 11.49
N LEU A 69 -4.97 -5.34 11.00
CA LEU A 69 -5.59 -4.62 9.89
C LEU A 69 -5.79 -3.14 10.23
N ALA A 70 -6.37 -2.83 11.40
CA ALA A 70 -6.61 -1.45 11.80
C ALA A 70 -5.30 -0.65 11.91
N GLU A 71 -4.28 -1.23 12.55
CA GLU A 71 -2.95 -0.61 12.69
C GLU A 71 -2.27 -0.41 11.33
N SER A 72 -2.34 -1.41 10.45
CA SER A 72 -1.74 -1.36 9.11
C SER A 72 -2.45 -0.34 8.20
N VAL A 73 -3.77 -0.23 8.28
CA VAL A 73 -4.55 0.80 7.58
C VAL A 73 -4.20 2.19 8.13
N GLU A 74 -4.03 2.34 9.44
CA GLU A 74 -3.66 3.62 10.04
C GLU A 74 -2.31 4.13 9.51
N VAL A 75 -1.28 3.28 9.47
CA VAL A 75 0.03 3.69 8.92
C VAL A 75 -0.02 3.95 7.41
N HIS A 76 -0.82 3.18 6.66
CA HIS A 76 -1.09 3.43 5.24
C HIS A 76 -1.72 4.82 5.03
N LEU A 77 -2.76 5.15 5.78
CA LEU A 77 -3.46 6.44 5.68
C LEU A 77 -2.59 7.62 6.14
N LYS A 78 -1.78 7.45 7.20
CA LYS A 78 -0.79 8.45 7.62
C LYS A 78 0.20 8.77 6.49
N GLY A 79 0.62 7.76 5.73
CA GLY A 79 1.48 7.94 4.56
C GLY A 79 0.81 8.72 3.43
N ILE A 80 -0.51 8.55 3.22
CA ILE A 80 -1.28 9.24 2.17
C ILE A 80 -1.64 10.69 2.56
N ALA A 81 -1.94 10.93 3.84
CA ALA A 81 -2.39 12.24 4.32
C ALA A 81 -1.25 13.26 4.51
N GLY A 82 0.02 12.82 4.47
CA GLY A 82 1.22 13.67 4.58
C GLY A 82 1.80 14.08 3.23
#